data_AF-A0A9N8D9B3-F1
#
_entry.id   AF-A0A9N8D9B3-F1
#
_cell.length_a   1.000
_cell.length_b   1.000
_cell.length_c   1.000
_cell.angle_alpha   90.00
_cell.angle_beta   90.00
_cell.angle_gamma   90.00
#
_symmetry.space_group_name_H-M   'P 1'
#
loop_
_entity.id
_entity.type
_entity.pdbx_description
1 polymer ?
#
loop_
_entity_poly.entity_id
_entity_poly.type
_entity_poly.pdbx_seq_one_letter_code
_entity_poly.pdbx_strand_id
1 'polypeptide(L)'
;MKLSFCFSLVFLAEIRVSHASLGGLRQLRPANFNSTSTNDNSTSLPDHDNDHDHEYEDLNSGIGEYDFDCDPGGLVCSGDEICCDDQCVADRSLCTQPETATDNPTEAPTSSPTEAPSGNPTGTPSNAPSNPPTSMAPSNAPSMVPTLSPPPPPNDLCVNAQGPLPITASSLDGSVEITALGTTIGATRQDSPAWCGSTPISSANVWYTVVGNGKILAATTCWPGTELDTKISVFKGSCGNLACVLSNDDVGNAGGGCPDKPFSSYAKWRSEIGVTYYLLVHGFTTKIGNFEINVQGTNEQCEYAPQVPPGVVVASDTTGAIFPFGGVLDNCDGTGLIGEAPAVWFQVRGTGGRMQAKVCPEGGEATAARPFKLHIFEASCDDYGSCMGGDDPRKGCALYEWESNSNTPYYILVHNYAQPSAGNFELGIVDMDGIGYNNNPAVGRSGSDLFD
;
A
#
# COMPACT_ATOMS: atom_id res chain seq x y z
N MET A 1 -47.81 -34.74 23.12
CA MET A 1 -49.03 -35.34 22.54
C MET A 1 -49.98 -34.19 22.16
N LYS A 2 -50.34 -34.09 20.86
CA LYS A 2 -51.32 -33.18 20.20
C LYS A 2 -50.95 -31.67 20.13
N LEU A 3 -50.43 -31.18 19.00
CA LEU A 3 -51.09 -30.64 17.78
C LEU A 3 -51.98 -29.40 18.03
N SER A 4 -51.56 -28.24 17.49
CA SER A 4 -52.48 -27.24 16.95
C SER A 4 -51.83 -26.55 15.75
N PHE A 5 -52.51 -26.64 14.61
CA PHE A 5 -52.20 -26.00 13.34
C PHE A 5 -52.41 -24.48 13.42
N CYS A 6 -51.55 -23.70 12.76
CA CYS A 6 -51.81 -22.30 12.45
C CYS A 6 -51.63 -22.12 10.93
N PHE A 7 -52.74 -21.96 10.22
CA PHE A 7 -52.78 -21.49 8.83
C PHE A 7 -52.70 -19.97 8.85
N SER A 8 -51.74 -19.38 8.12
CA SER A 8 -51.73 -17.95 7.82
C SER A 8 -51.86 -17.78 6.30
N LEU A 9 -52.78 -16.90 5.90
CA LEU A 9 -53.16 -16.63 4.51
C LEU A 9 -51.98 -16.08 3.70
N VAL A 10 -51.78 -16.64 2.50
CA VAL A 10 -50.97 -16.06 1.42
C VAL A 10 -51.88 -15.18 0.57
N PHE A 11 -51.57 -13.88 0.50
CA PHE A 11 -52.09 -12.99 -0.55
C PHE A 11 -51.16 -13.09 -1.77
N LEU A 12 -51.67 -13.63 -2.87
CA LEU A 12 -51.05 -13.53 -4.20
C LEU A 12 -51.41 -12.18 -4.81
N ALA A 13 -50.40 -11.36 -5.12
CA ALA A 13 -50.53 -10.21 -5.99
C ALA A 13 -50.13 -10.63 -7.41
N GLU A 14 -51.07 -10.55 -8.35
CA GLU A 14 -50.83 -10.70 -9.78
C GLU A 14 -50.12 -9.46 -10.34
N ILE A 15 -48.94 -9.63 -10.95
CA ILE A 15 -48.32 -8.62 -11.81
C ILE A 15 -48.67 -8.99 -13.26
N ARG A 16 -49.46 -8.13 -13.91
CA ARG A 16 -49.67 -8.18 -15.37
C ARG A 16 -48.47 -7.57 -16.09
N VAL A 17 -47.83 -8.36 -16.95
CA VAL A 17 -46.83 -7.87 -17.92
C VAL A 17 -47.54 -7.50 -19.22
N SER A 18 -47.49 -6.22 -19.56
CA SER A 18 -47.99 -5.67 -20.84
C SER A 18 -46.97 -5.91 -21.95
N HIS A 19 -47.38 -6.58 -23.02
CA HIS A 19 -46.60 -6.75 -24.24
C HIS A 19 -46.49 -5.43 -25.02
N ALA A 20 -45.27 -5.00 -25.33
CA ALA A 20 -45.00 -3.95 -26.31
C ALA A 20 -44.36 -4.57 -27.57
N SER A 21 -44.92 -4.18 -28.70
CA SER A 21 -44.71 -4.66 -30.07
C SER A 21 -43.29 -4.36 -30.60
N LEU A 22 -42.62 -5.38 -31.15
CA LEU A 22 -41.37 -5.29 -31.91
C LEU A 22 -41.62 -4.63 -33.27
N GLY A 23 -41.03 -3.45 -33.47
CA GLY A 23 -41.02 -2.73 -34.74
C GLY A 23 -39.64 -2.79 -35.43
N GLY A 24 -39.63 -3.29 -36.66
CA GLY A 24 -38.84 -2.75 -37.78
C GLY A 24 -37.31 -2.94 -37.76
N LEU A 25 -36.83 -4.08 -38.27
CA LEU A 25 -35.47 -4.22 -38.78
C LEU A 25 -35.29 -3.40 -40.08
N ARG A 26 -34.49 -2.33 -40.03
CA ARG A 26 -33.95 -1.64 -41.21
C ARG A 26 -32.56 -2.20 -41.51
N GLN A 27 -32.40 -2.82 -42.68
CA GLN A 27 -31.11 -3.22 -43.21
C GLN A 27 -30.26 -1.98 -43.53
N LEU A 28 -29.05 -1.92 -42.96
CA LEU A 28 -27.98 -1.04 -43.42
C LEU A 28 -26.99 -1.87 -44.24
N ARG A 29 -26.67 -1.37 -45.44
CA ARG A 29 -25.74 -1.96 -46.40
C ARG A 29 -24.30 -1.87 -45.89
N PRO A 30 -23.42 -2.85 -46.16
CA PRO A 30 -22.00 -2.70 -45.91
C PRO A 30 -21.37 -1.79 -46.97
N ALA A 31 -20.62 -0.78 -46.53
CA ALA A 31 -19.75 0.02 -47.37
C ALA A 31 -18.44 -0.76 -47.59
N ASN A 32 -18.19 -1.12 -48.84
CA ASN A 32 -16.87 -1.52 -49.33
C ASN A 32 -15.94 -0.31 -49.24
N PHE A 33 -14.85 -0.43 -48.48
CA PHE A 33 -13.68 0.41 -48.71
C PHE A 33 -12.50 -0.48 -49.12
N ASN A 34 -12.01 -0.16 -50.30
CA ASN A 34 -11.01 -0.87 -51.08
C ASN A 34 -9.63 -0.48 -50.56
N SER A 35 -8.86 -1.44 -50.02
CA SER A 35 -7.44 -1.23 -49.72
C SER A 35 -6.63 -1.50 -50.99
N THR A 36 -6.34 -0.46 -51.76
CA THR A 36 -5.27 -0.49 -52.75
C THR A 36 -3.95 -0.15 -52.07
N SER A 37 -3.07 -1.14 -51.97
CA SER A 37 -1.65 -0.97 -51.70
C SER A 37 -0.96 -0.34 -52.90
N THR A 38 -0.28 0.77 -52.70
CA THR A 38 0.81 1.23 -53.57
C THR A 38 1.99 1.61 -52.71
N ASN A 39 3.14 1.08 -53.10
CA ASN A 39 4.45 1.23 -52.50
C ASN A 39 4.97 2.68 -52.51
N ASP A 40 6.09 2.79 -51.79
CA ASP A 40 7.24 3.68 -52.00
C ASP A 40 7.29 4.87 -51.04
N ASN A 41 8.21 4.82 -50.08
CA ASN A 41 9.57 5.32 -50.33
C ASN A 41 10.35 5.35 -49.00
N SER A 42 11.12 4.30 -48.71
CA SER A 42 12.18 4.33 -47.70
C SER A 42 13.39 5.06 -48.28
N THR A 43 13.52 6.36 -48.00
CA THR A 43 14.77 7.08 -48.20
C THR A 43 15.56 7.08 -46.91
N SER A 44 16.68 6.38 -46.98
CA SER A 44 17.84 6.41 -46.09
C SER A 44 18.41 7.81 -45.90
N LEU A 45 19.10 8.00 -44.75
CA LEU A 45 20.33 8.78 -44.47
C LEU A 45 20.28 9.37 -43.03
N PRO A 46 21.41 9.62 -42.35
CA PRO A 46 22.53 8.71 -42.07
C PRO A 46 22.87 8.67 -40.55
N ASP A 47 23.58 7.62 -40.13
CA ASP A 47 24.26 7.53 -38.83
C ASP A 47 25.27 8.67 -38.68
N HIS A 48 25.20 9.36 -37.54
CA HIS A 48 26.20 10.33 -37.12
C HIS A 48 27.01 9.71 -35.98
N ASP A 49 28.04 8.96 -36.35
CA ASP A 49 29.24 8.80 -35.53
C ASP A 49 29.87 10.19 -35.37
N ASN A 50 30.16 10.58 -34.15
CA ASN A 50 31.12 11.65 -33.89
C ASN A 50 32.06 11.19 -32.79
N ASP A 51 33.09 10.51 -33.27
CA ASP A 51 34.37 10.28 -32.64
C ASP A 51 35.03 11.64 -32.33
N HIS A 52 35.43 11.86 -31.09
CA HIS A 52 36.35 12.94 -30.71
C HIS A 52 37.44 12.36 -29.83
N ASP A 53 38.51 11.97 -30.52
CA ASP A 53 39.85 11.81 -29.98
C ASP A 53 40.29 13.08 -29.24
N HIS A 54 40.67 12.94 -27.97
CA HIS A 54 41.66 13.79 -27.34
C HIS A 54 42.69 12.93 -26.61
N GLU A 55 43.89 12.93 -27.19
CA GLU A 55 45.14 12.40 -26.67
C GLU A 55 45.41 12.88 -25.23
N TYR A 56 45.85 11.96 -24.37
CA TYR A 56 46.74 12.30 -23.26
C TYR A 56 47.90 11.31 -23.19
N GLU A 57 49.10 11.87 -23.14
CA GLU A 57 50.38 11.17 -23.08
C GLU A 57 50.53 10.34 -21.80
N ASP A 58 51.09 9.14 -21.96
CA ASP A 58 51.64 8.32 -20.89
C ASP A 58 52.79 9.05 -20.17
N LEU A 59 52.58 9.40 -18.90
CA LEU A 59 53.66 9.53 -17.91
C LEU A 59 53.39 8.58 -16.75
N ASN A 60 54.02 7.41 -16.88
CA ASN A 60 54.10 6.38 -15.87
C ASN A 60 54.92 6.83 -14.64
N SER A 61 54.26 7.03 -13.50
CA SER A 61 54.88 6.78 -12.19
C SER A 61 53.85 6.10 -11.29
N GLY A 62 53.97 4.78 -11.18
CA GLY A 62 53.01 3.92 -10.51
C GLY A 62 52.83 4.20 -9.02
N ILE A 63 51.57 4.17 -8.60
CA ILE A 63 51.04 3.49 -7.41
C ILE A 63 49.57 3.18 -7.76
N GLY A 64 49.12 1.95 -7.49
CA GLY A 64 47.88 1.40 -8.04
C GLY A 64 46.61 2.14 -7.63
N GLU A 65 45.72 2.35 -8.61
CA GLU A 65 44.34 2.71 -8.37
C GLU A 65 43.62 1.54 -7.70
N TYR A 66 43.14 1.76 -6.48
CA TYR A 66 42.08 0.96 -5.90
C TYR A 66 40.78 1.61 -6.36
N ASP A 67 40.14 0.98 -7.32
CA ASP A 67 38.76 1.29 -7.72
C ASP A 67 37.86 0.88 -6.55
N PHE A 68 37.34 1.86 -5.81
CA PHE A 68 36.36 1.61 -4.75
C PHE A 68 34.98 1.77 -5.39
N ASP A 69 34.40 0.64 -5.80
CA ASP A 69 33.01 0.54 -6.23
C ASP A 69 32.08 1.05 -5.10
N CYS A 70 31.50 2.23 -5.29
CA CYS A 70 30.28 2.61 -4.57
C CYS A 70 29.13 1.84 -5.25
N ASP A 71 28.83 0.62 -4.77
CA ASP A 71 27.49 0.27 -4.26
C ASP A 71 27.20 -1.22 -4.02
N PRO A 72 26.27 -1.48 -3.08
CA PRO A 72 24.96 -1.96 -3.53
C PRO A 72 23.79 -1.12 -2.96
N GLY A 73 23.61 0.12 -3.41
CA GLY A 73 22.54 1.03 -2.93
C GLY A 73 22.13 2.23 -3.81
N GLY A 74 22.84 2.58 -4.88
CA GLY A 74 22.51 3.68 -5.82
C GLY A 74 22.85 5.10 -5.33
N LEU A 75 23.91 5.30 -4.55
CA LEU A 75 24.27 6.63 -4.03
C LEU A 75 24.98 7.47 -5.10
N VAL A 76 24.31 8.52 -5.62
CA VAL A 76 24.90 9.48 -6.57
C VAL A 76 25.15 10.82 -5.86
N CYS A 77 26.42 11.17 -5.65
CA CYS A 77 26.82 12.48 -5.09
C CYS A 77 26.61 13.60 -6.11
N SER A 78 26.17 14.78 -5.66
CA SER A 78 25.85 15.91 -6.56
C SER A 78 26.93 16.99 -6.53
N GLY A 79 27.36 17.46 -7.70
CA GLY A 79 28.33 18.56 -7.81
C GLY A 79 29.78 18.10 -7.67
N ASP A 80 30.57 18.81 -6.86
CA ASP A 80 32.02 18.58 -6.67
C ASP A 80 32.33 17.60 -5.51
N GLU A 81 31.32 16.91 -4.97
CA GLU A 81 31.46 15.97 -3.86
C GLU A 81 32.00 14.60 -4.32
N ILE A 82 32.73 13.92 -3.44
CA ILE A 82 33.40 12.64 -3.68
C ILE A 82 32.81 11.56 -2.75
N CYS A 83 32.57 10.34 -3.27
CA CYS A 83 32.07 9.20 -2.49
C CYS A 83 33.20 8.60 -1.62
N CYS A 84 32.99 8.50 -0.31
CA CYS A 84 33.88 7.81 0.64
C CYS A 84 33.06 7.10 1.73
N ASP A 85 33.32 5.82 1.97
CA ASP A 85 32.65 4.99 3.01
C ASP A 85 31.11 5.18 3.03
N ASP A 86 30.46 5.01 1.87
CA ASP A 86 29.01 5.15 1.66
C ASP A 86 28.42 6.54 2.00
N GLN A 87 29.24 7.60 2.00
CA GLN A 87 28.83 9.00 2.24
C GLN A 87 29.45 9.95 1.20
N CYS A 88 28.75 11.05 0.87
CA CYS A 88 29.28 12.12 0.03
C CYS A 88 30.05 13.13 0.87
N VAL A 89 31.32 13.40 0.51
CA VAL A 89 32.19 14.34 1.22
C VAL A 89 32.76 15.40 0.28
N ALA A 90 32.98 16.61 0.80
CA ALA A 90 33.50 17.74 0.02
C ALA A 90 35.02 17.69 -0.22
N ASP A 91 35.76 16.81 0.48
CA ASP A 91 37.21 16.69 0.36
C ASP A 91 37.66 15.24 0.66
N ARG A 92 38.57 14.71 -0.16
CA ARG A 92 39.14 13.36 -0.05
C ARG A 92 39.96 13.13 1.24
N SER A 93 40.41 14.20 1.90
CA SER A 93 41.10 14.12 3.19
C SER A 93 40.18 13.75 4.36
N LEU A 94 38.86 13.77 4.15
CA LEU A 94 37.86 13.39 5.14
C LEU A 94 37.54 11.89 5.13
N CYS A 95 38.10 11.14 4.17
CA CYS A 95 37.87 9.71 4.05
C CYS A 95 38.68 8.96 5.13
N THR A 96 38.00 8.15 5.93
CA THR A 96 38.63 7.35 6.97
C THR A 96 39.51 6.28 6.33
N GLN A 97 40.84 6.37 6.51
CA GLN A 97 41.75 5.31 6.10
C GLN A 97 41.42 4.04 6.90
N PRO A 98 41.31 2.85 6.28
CA PRO A 98 41.28 1.61 7.03
C PRO A 98 42.63 1.49 7.76
N GLU A 99 42.59 1.35 9.08
CA GLU A 99 43.80 1.11 9.86
C GLU A 99 44.51 -0.14 9.33
N THR A 100 45.77 0.04 8.92
CA THR A 100 46.64 -1.04 8.46
C THR A 100 46.71 -2.13 9.53
N ALA A 101 46.56 -3.38 9.11
CA ALA A 101 46.73 -4.56 9.95
C ALA A 101 48.06 -4.50 10.73
N THR A 102 47.96 -4.45 12.06
CA THR A 102 49.11 -4.68 12.94
C THR A 102 49.44 -6.17 12.96
N ASP A 103 50.50 -6.53 12.25
CA ASP A 103 51.29 -7.73 12.55
C ASP A 103 51.86 -7.59 13.97
N ASN A 104 51.23 -8.22 14.96
CA ASN A 104 51.87 -8.93 16.09
C ASN A 104 50.82 -9.40 17.12
N PRO A 105 50.74 -10.70 17.43
CA PRO A 105 49.97 -11.18 18.58
C PRO A 105 50.69 -10.77 19.87
N THR A 106 50.08 -9.85 20.61
CA THR A 106 50.42 -9.64 22.03
C THR A 106 49.65 -10.70 22.80
N GLU A 107 50.33 -11.77 23.20
CA GLU A 107 50.10 -12.63 24.39
C GLU A 107 50.98 -13.88 24.19
N ALA A 108 52.13 -13.91 24.87
CA ALA A 108 52.97 -15.10 24.96
C ALA A 108 52.28 -16.14 25.88
N PRO A 109 52.37 -17.46 25.58
CA PRO A 109 51.78 -18.48 26.43
C PRO A 109 52.51 -18.51 27.78
N THR A 110 51.77 -18.33 28.86
CA THR A 110 52.30 -18.49 30.22
C THR A 110 52.69 -19.94 30.45
N SER A 111 53.93 -20.15 30.87
CA SER A 111 54.40 -21.41 31.42
C SER A 111 53.79 -21.61 32.81
N SER A 112 53.13 -22.77 32.98
CA SER A 112 52.76 -23.43 34.25
C SER A 112 51.34 -23.17 34.80
N PRO A 113 50.53 -24.23 35.02
CA PRO A 113 49.24 -24.12 35.69
C PRO A 113 49.44 -24.03 37.22
N THR A 114 48.73 -23.09 37.86
CA THR A 114 48.86 -22.79 39.30
C THR A 114 47.92 -23.61 40.21
N GLU A 115 47.09 -24.52 39.71
CA GLU A 115 46.26 -25.35 40.61
C GLU A 115 46.39 -26.85 40.34
N ALA A 116 46.89 -27.55 41.36
CA ALA A 116 46.89 -29.01 41.43
C ALA A 116 45.46 -29.51 41.70
N PRO A 117 44.96 -30.55 41.00
CA PRO A 117 43.68 -31.15 41.32
C PRO A 117 43.74 -31.84 42.69
N SER A 118 43.03 -31.30 43.68
CA SER A 118 42.76 -32.01 44.92
C SER A 118 41.56 -32.94 44.74
N GLY A 119 41.79 -34.24 44.81
CA GLY A 119 40.72 -35.22 45.05
C GLY A 119 40.72 -36.38 44.05
N ASN A 120 41.16 -37.55 44.53
CA ASN A 120 40.92 -38.83 43.87
C ASN A 120 39.42 -39.01 43.52
N PRO A 121 39.08 -39.53 42.34
CA PRO A 121 37.73 -40.02 42.06
C PRO A 121 37.46 -41.27 42.93
N THR A 122 36.73 -41.11 44.02
CA THR A 122 36.09 -42.24 44.71
C THR A 122 34.85 -42.64 43.93
N GLY A 123 35.02 -43.54 42.96
CA GLY A 123 33.92 -44.16 42.23
C GLY A 123 34.44 -45.05 41.11
N THR A 124 34.47 -46.36 41.36
CA THR A 124 34.69 -47.38 40.33
C THR A 124 33.65 -47.22 39.20
N PRO A 125 34.02 -47.35 37.92
CA PRO A 125 33.07 -47.28 36.82
C PRO A 125 31.95 -48.29 37.02
N SER A 126 30.69 -47.83 37.06
CA SER A 126 29.55 -48.74 37.10
C SER A 126 29.43 -49.52 35.81
N ASN A 127 29.01 -50.76 35.96
CA ASN A 127 28.92 -51.81 34.95
C ASN A 127 28.35 -51.36 33.59
N ALA A 128 28.80 -52.11 32.57
CA ALA A 128 28.36 -52.10 31.18
C ALA A 128 26.84 -51.94 30.97
N PRO A 129 26.40 -51.42 29.80
CA PRO A 129 24.98 -51.21 29.49
C PRO A 129 24.18 -52.49 29.69
N SER A 130 23.11 -52.42 30.47
CA SER A 130 22.30 -53.58 30.88
C SER A 130 21.32 -54.08 29.83
N ASN A 131 21.39 -53.62 28.57
CA ASN A 131 20.52 -54.09 27.50
C ASN A 131 21.33 -54.40 26.22
N PRO A 132 21.17 -55.60 25.61
CA PRO A 132 21.70 -55.82 24.27
C PRO A 132 21.03 -54.83 23.30
N PRO A 133 21.76 -54.31 22.29
CA PRO A 133 21.15 -53.47 21.27
C PRO A 133 19.98 -54.24 20.64
N THR A 134 18.81 -53.61 20.57
CA THR A 134 17.66 -54.16 19.83
C THR A 134 18.14 -54.59 18.45
N SER A 135 17.81 -55.82 18.06
CA SER A 135 18.24 -56.48 16.81
C SER A 135 17.66 -55.86 15.53
N MET A 136 17.36 -54.57 15.54
CA MET A 136 17.03 -53.82 14.35
C MET A 136 18.30 -53.09 13.93
N ALA A 137 18.94 -53.60 12.88
CA ALA A 137 19.97 -52.86 12.18
C ALA A 137 19.45 -51.43 11.89
N PRO A 138 20.28 -50.38 12.00
CA PRO A 138 19.88 -49.07 11.53
C PRO A 138 19.51 -49.19 10.06
N SER A 139 18.26 -48.90 9.74
CA SER A 139 17.78 -48.87 8.36
C SER A 139 18.47 -47.71 7.65
N ASN A 140 19.49 -48.01 6.83
CA ASN A 140 20.03 -47.07 5.84
C ASN A 140 19.07 -46.85 4.65
N ALA A 141 17.80 -47.26 4.76
CA ALA A 141 16.78 -46.91 3.79
C ALA A 141 16.14 -45.57 4.19
N PRO A 142 16.14 -44.55 3.32
CA PRO A 142 15.35 -43.35 3.54
C PRO A 142 13.88 -43.75 3.72
N SER A 143 13.19 -43.08 4.63
CA SER A 143 11.74 -43.26 4.81
C SER A 143 11.04 -43.08 3.46
N MET A 144 10.51 -44.16 2.88
CA MET A 144 9.78 -44.16 1.61
C MET A 144 8.34 -43.63 1.75
N VAL A 145 8.07 -42.84 2.79
CA VAL A 145 6.85 -42.05 2.85
C VAL A 145 7.28 -40.61 2.60
N PRO A 146 7.06 -40.07 1.39
CA PRO A 146 7.06 -38.62 1.21
C PRO A 146 6.11 -38.06 2.26
N THR A 147 6.58 -37.18 3.13
CA THR A 147 5.69 -36.37 3.95
C THR A 147 4.77 -35.63 2.98
N LEU A 148 3.54 -36.09 2.82
CA LEU A 148 2.59 -35.63 1.78
C LEU A 148 2.12 -34.18 1.98
N SER A 149 2.62 -33.49 3.00
CA SER A 149 2.28 -32.11 3.30
C SER A 149 3.55 -31.25 3.14
N PRO A 150 3.47 -30.13 2.39
CA PRO A 150 4.57 -29.18 2.33
C PRO A 150 4.92 -28.68 3.75
N PRO A 151 6.20 -28.38 4.03
CA PRO A 151 6.57 -27.79 5.32
C PRO A 151 5.79 -26.48 5.55
N PRO A 152 5.40 -26.17 6.79
CA PRO A 152 4.72 -24.92 7.08
C PRO A 152 5.55 -23.70 6.66
N PRO A 153 4.90 -22.61 6.21
CA PRO A 153 5.58 -21.35 5.93
C PRO A 153 6.39 -20.83 7.13
N PRO A 154 7.46 -20.04 6.93
CA PRO A 154 8.27 -19.51 8.03
C PRO A 154 7.47 -18.71 9.06
N ASN A 155 6.42 -18.02 8.61
CA ASN A 155 5.54 -17.20 9.43
C ASN A 155 4.24 -17.92 9.84
N ASP A 156 4.26 -19.25 9.91
CA ASP A 156 3.14 -20.08 10.38
C ASP A 156 2.77 -19.82 11.85
N LEU A 157 3.74 -19.46 12.67
CA LEU A 157 3.56 -19.16 14.09
C LEU A 157 3.68 -17.65 14.35
N CYS A 158 2.88 -17.14 15.28
CA CYS A 158 2.86 -15.75 15.73
C CYS A 158 4.24 -15.25 16.13
N VAL A 159 5.01 -16.09 16.84
CA VAL A 159 6.37 -15.74 17.29
C VAL A 159 7.35 -15.53 16.14
N ASN A 160 7.03 -16.08 14.96
CA ASN A 160 7.83 -15.98 13.73
C ASN A 160 7.12 -15.10 12.69
N ALA A 161 6.18 -14.25 13.11
CA ALA A 161 5.44 -13.37 12.22
C ALA A 161 6.39 -12.54 11.34
N GLN A 162 6.13 -12.50 10.04
CA GLN A 162 6.95 -11.78 9.09
C GLN A 162 6.74 -10.26 9.25
N GLY A 163 7.81 -9.51 9.48
CA GLY A 163 7.75 -8.05 9.49
C GLY A 163 8.78 -7.41 10.44
N PRO A 164 8.60 -6.12 10.77
CA PRO A 164 7.44 -5.30 10.41
C PRO A 164 7.36 -5.03 8.91
N LEU A 165 6.18 -5.22 8.33
CA LEU A 165 5.89 -4.83 6.96
C LEU A 165 5.94 -3.29 6.85
N PRO A 166 6.54 -2.73 5.78
CA PRO A 166 6.52 -1.29 5.56
C PRO A 166 5.10 -0.78 5.32
N ILE A 167 4.88 0.49 5.68
CA ILE A 167 3.62 1.19 5.44
C ILE A 167 3.81 2.02 4.16
N THR A 168 3.11 1.67 3.09
CA THR A 168 3.17 2.42 1.82
C THR A 168 2.07 3.48 1.77
N ALA A 169 2.18 4.46 0.87
CA ALA A 169 1.07 5.36 0.59
C ALA A 169 0.00 4.66 -0.26
N SER A 170 -1.28 5.02 -0.09
CA SER A 170 -2.33 4.64 -1.03
C SER A 170 -2.12 5.33 -2.37
N SER A 171 -2.27 4.62 -3.49
CA SER A 171 -2.23 5.18 -4.85
C SER A 171 -3.61 5.16 -5.50
N LEU A 172 -3.92 6.19 -6.29
CA LEU A 172 -5.19 6.31 -7.03
C LEU A 172 -5.20 5.52 -8.35
N ASP A 173 -4.04 5.27 -8.94
CA ASP A 173 -3.92 4.50 -10.18
C ASP A 173 -3.83 2.98 -9.94
N GLY A 174 -3.97 2.54 -8.69
CA GLY A 174 -3.83 1.14 -8.31
C GLY A 174 -2.40 0.60 -8.37
N SER A 175 -1.39 1.43 -8.62
CA SER A 175 0.04 1.04 -8.62
C SER A 175 0.63 0.79 -7.22
N VAL A 176 -0.22 0.53 -6.23
CA VAL A 176 0.20 0.29 -4.85
C VAL A 176 1.15 -0.92 -4.81
N GLU A 177 2.31 -0.73 -4.18
CA GLU A 177 3.32 -1.75 -4.06
C GLU A 177 2.83 -2.91 -3.18
N ILE A 178 3.01 -4.13 -3.67
CA ILE A 178 2.83 -5.34 -2.86
C ILE A 178 3.88 -5.32 -1.77
N THR A 179 3.44 -5.30 -0.51
CA THR A 179 4.37 -5.31 0.61
C THR A 179 4.99 -6.69 0.84
N ALA A 180 4.21 -7.75 0.63
CA ALA A 180 4.71 -9.12 0.68
C ALA A 180 3.85 -10.09 -0.14
N LEU A 181 4.51 -11.12 -0.67
CA LEU A 181 3.85 -12.33 -1.16
C LEU A 181 3.68 -13.31 0.00
N GLY A 182 2.56 -14.04 0.02
CA GLY A 182 2.21 -14.94 1.10
C GLY A 182 1.52 -16.22 0.62
N THR A 183 1.52 -17.24 1.47
CA THR A 183 0.79 -18.48 1.22
C THR A 183 0.31 -19.10 2.53
N THR A 184 -0.89 -19.65 2.51
CA THR A 184 -1.44 -20.49 3.60
C THR A 184 -1.31 -21.98 3.29
N ILE A 185 -0.68 -22.34 2.17
CA ILE A 185 -0.44 -23.74 1.79
C ILE A 185 0.62 -24.33 2.71
N GLY A 186 0.29 -25.44 3.39
CA GLY A 186 1.16 -26.09 4.36
C GLY A 186 1.14 -25.45 5.75
N ALA A 187 0.51 -24.29 5.90
CA ALA A 187 0.34 -23.64 7.18
C ALA A 187 -0.59 -24.43 8.12
N THR A 188 -0.46 -24.15 9.41
CA THR A 188 -1.24 -24.70 10.50
C THR A 188 -2.09 -23.60 11.13
N ARG A 189 -2.73 -23.95 12.26
CA ARG A 189 -3.57 -23.06 13.05
C ARG A 189 -3.10 -23.03 14.51
N GLN A 190 -1.86 -23.48 14.76
CA GLN A 190 -1.44 -23.98 16.07
C GLN A 190 -1.53 -22.94 17.19
N ASP A 191 -1.17 -21.68 16.92
CA ASP A 191 -1.10 -20.61 17.92
C ASP A 191 -2.04 -19.43 17.63
N SER A 192 -3.02 -19.65 16.75
CA SER A 192 -4.02 -18.63 16.43
C SER A 192 -5.23 -18.65 17.38
N PRO A 193 -5.70 -17.47 17.84
CA PRO A 193 -6.92 -17.36 18.62
C PRO A 193 -8.11 -18.00 17.91
N ALA A 194 -9.09 -18.52 18.66
CA ALA A 194 -10.32 -19.10 18.10
C ALA A 194 -11.14 -18.09 17.27
N TRP A 195 -11.11 -16.83 17.70
CA TRP A 195 -11.96 -15.75 17.19
C TRP A 195 -11.21 -14.42 17.20
N CYS A 196 -11.60 -13.53 16.29
CA CYS A 196 -11.34 -12.10 16.39
C CYS A 196 -12.67 -11.38 16.12
N GLY A 197 -13.20 -10.67 17.12
CA GLY A 197 -14.53 -10.09 17.05
C GLY A 197 -15.60 -11.18 16.88
N SER A 198 -16.47 -11.02 15.89
CA SER A 198 -17.51 -12.00 15.53
C SER A 198 -17.05 -13.01 14.46
N THR A 199 -15.79 -12.96 14.04
CA THR A 199 -15.27 -13.79 12.95
C THR A 199 -14.49 -14.99 13.50
N PRO A 200 -14.87 -16.22 13.13
CA PRO A 200 -14.09 -17.40 13.48
C PRO A 200 -12.82 -17.46 12.63
N ILE A 201 -11.72 -17.84 13.27
CA ILE A 201 -10.49 -18.21 12.57
C ILE A 201 -10.54 -19.73 12.44
N SER A 202 -10.84 -20.28 11.26
CA SER A 202 -11.07 -21.73 11.09
C SER A 202 -10.12 -22.41 10.10
N SER A 203 -9.33 -21.63 9.37
CA SER A 203 -8.39 -22.10 8.34
C SER A 203 -6.94 -22.03 8.84
N ALA A 204 -6.06 -22.68 8.06
CA ALA A 204 -4.62 -22.46 8.16
C ALA A 204 -4.29 -20.99 7.94
N ASN A 205 -3.28 -20.49 8.64
CA ASN A 205 -3.02 -19.06 8.72
C ASN A 205 -1.54 -18.74 8.84
N VAL A 206 -1.20 -17.52 8.46
CA VAL A 206 0.16 -17.00 8.56
C VAL A 206 0.15 -15.60 9.14
N TRP A 207 1.23 -15.26 9.81
CA TRP A 207 1.35 -14.04 10.60
C TRP A 207 2.27 -13.01 9.96
N TYR A 208 1.87 -11.75 10.05
CA TYR A 208 2.70 -10.61 9.74
C TYR A 208 2.68 -9.61 10.89
N THR A 209 3.65 -8.71 10.92
CA THR A 209 3.65 -7.58 11.86
C THR A 209 3.71 -6.25 11.14
N VAL A 210 3.22 -5.20 11.77
CA VAL A 210 3.44 -3.80 11.40
C VAL A 210 3.56 -2.96 12.66
N VAL A 211 4.40 -1.93 12.65
CA VAL A 211 4.51 -0.98 13.76
C VAL A 211 3.58 0.20 13.50
N GLY A 212 2.68 0.48 14.44
CA GLY A 212 1.76 1.60 14.35
C GLY A 212 2.49 2.95 14.38
N ASN A 213 1.96 3.90 13.62
CA ASN A 213 2.47 5.26 13.50
C ASN A 213 1.52 6.29 14.14
N GLY A 214 0.50 5.84 14.88
CA GLY A 214 -0.52 6.71 15.47
C GLY A 214 -1.61 7.16 14.51
N LYS A 215 -1.58 6.70 13.25
CA LYS A 215 -2.50 7.07 12.17
C LYS A 215 -3.43 5.91 11.82
N ILE A 216 -4.36 6.13 10.87
CA ILE A 216 -5.18 5.04 10.32
C ILE A 216 -4.30 4.21 9.39
N LEU A 217 -4.31 2.90 9.59
CA LEU A 217 -3.67 1.95 8.70
C LEU A 217 -4.73 1.06 8.08
N ALA A 218 -4.46 0.59 6.87
CA ALA A 218 -5.22 -0.46 6.23
C ALA A 218 -4.30 -1.60 5.78
N ALA A 219 -4.76 -2.83 5.99
CA ALA A 219 -4.16 -4.02 5.41
C ALA A 219 -5.14 -4.63 4.41
N THR A 220 -4.65 -5.03 3.25
CA THR A 220 -5.50 -5.55 2.17
C THR A 220 -4.81 -6.66 1.40
N THR A 221 -5.62 -7.59 0.89
CA THR A 221 -5.20 -8.68 0.00
C THR A 221 -5.79 -8.56 -1.41
N CYS A 222 -6.35 -7.39 -1.73
CA CYS A 222 -6.95 -7.07 -3.03
C CYS A 222 -5.92 -6.90 -4.16
N TRP A 223 -5.34 -8.00 -4.64
CA TRP A 223 -4.46 -7.99 -5.81
C TRP A 223 -4.73 -9.17 -6.75
N PRO A 224 -4.35 -9.07 -8.04
CA PRO A 224 -4.57 -10.12 -9.03
C PRO A 224 -4.00 -11.50 -8.63
N GLY A 225 -2.89 -11.56 -7.89
CA GLY A 225 -2.24 -12.79 -7.42
C GLY A 225 -2.87 -13.41 -6.18
N THR A 226 -3.92 -12.80 -5.60
CA THR A 226 -4.68 -13.44 -4.51
C THR A 226 -5.62 -14.51 -5.05
N GLU A 227 -5.37 -15.77 -4.65
CA GLU A 227 -6.02 -16.97 -5.18
C GLU A 227 -7.01 -17.61 -4.21
N LEU A 228 -7.10 -17.08 -2.97
CA LEU A 228 -8.08 -17.50 -1.98
C LEU A 228 -9.01 -16.35 -1.57
N ASP A 229 -10.16 -16.76 -1.07
CA ASP A 229 -11.10 -15.92 -0.33
C ASP A 229 -10.52 -15.73 1.07
N THR A 230 -9.96 -14.54 1.30
CA THR A 230 -9.11 -14.24 2.45
C THR A 230 -9.94 -13.70 3.60
N LYS A 231 -9.35 -13.75 4.79
CA LYS A 231 -9.73 -13.04 6.00
C LYS A 231 -8.48 -12.42 6.59
N ILE A 232 -8.56 -11.16 6.99
CA ILE A 232 -7.54 -10.49 7.77
C ILE A 232 -8.08 -10.27 9.18
N SER A 233 -7.35 -10.76 10.19
CA SER A 233 -7.59 -10.43 11.60
C SER A 233 -6.42 -9.64 12.15
N VAL A 234 -6.70 -8.49 12.77
CA VAL A 234 -5.70 -7.58 13.33
C VAL A 234 -5.70 -7.71 14.84
N PHE A 235 -4.52 -7.92 15.42
CA PHE A 235 -4.32 -8.07 16.86
C PHE A 235 -3.26 -7.10 17.38
N LYS A 236 -3.25 -6.88 18.69
CA LYS A 236 -2.15 -6.25 19.44
C LYS A 236 -1.84 -7.01 20.72
N GLY A 237 -0.71 -6.74 21.36
CA GLY A 237 -0.25 -7.43 22.57
C GLY A 237 0.94 -8.33 22.26
N SER A 238 0.99 -9.51 22.88
CA SER A 238 2.06 -10.49 22.68
C SER A 238 1.49 -11.84 22.26
N CYS A 239 2.25 -12.62 21.49
CA CYS A 239 1.87 -13.99 21.15
C CYS A 239 1.48 -14.79 22.41
N GLY A 240 0.36 -15.52 22.33
CA GLY A 240 -0.25 -16.22 23.47
C GLY A 240 -1.18 -15.36 24.35
N ASN A 241 -1.17 -14.03 24.21
CA ASN A 241 -2.08 -13.11 24.90
C ASN A 241 -2.46 -11.92 23.99
N LEU A 242 -2.92 -12.24 22.78
CA LEU A 242 -3.31 -11.25 21.77
C LEU A 242 -4.72 -10.72 22.03
N ALA A 243 -4.87 -9.40 21.97
CA ALA A 243 -6.15 -8.73 21.96
C ALA A 243 -6.57 -8.46 20.51
N CYS A 244 -7.78 -8.91 20.13
CA CYS A 244 -8.35 -8.62 18.83
C CYS A 244 -8.66 -7.12 18.70
N VAL A 245 -8.19 -6.51 17.62
CA VAL A 245 -8.48 -5.13 17.24
C VAL A 245 -9.69 -5.12 16.30
N LEU A 246 -9.62 -5.87 15.20
CA LEU A 246 -10.72 -6.08 14.26
C LEU A 246 -10.47 -7.27 13.35
N SER A 247 -11.47 -7.65 12.56
CA SER A 247 -11.34 -8.63 11.48
C SER A 247 -12.16 -8.20 10.27
N ASN A 248 -11.71 -8.53 9.06
CA ASN A 248 -12.47 -8.37 7.83
C ASN A 248 -12.36 -9.64 6.96
N ASP A 249 -13.48 -10.01 6.33
CA ASP A 249 -13.60 -11.14 5.41
C ASP A 249 -13.47 -10.62 3.97
N ASP A 250 -14.51 -9.90 3.54
CA ASP A 250 -14.62 -9.39 2.20
C ASP A 250 -14.53 -7.85 2.19
N VAL A 251 -13.86 -7.33 1.16
CA VAL A 251 -13.74 -5.91 0.84
C VAL A 251 -15.07 -5.26 0.47
N GLY A 252 -16.06 -6.05 0.03
CA GLY A 252 -17.34 -5.60 -0.52
C GLY A 252 -18.19 -4.67 0.36
N ASN A 253 -17.84 -4.47 1.63
CA ASN A 253 -18.49 -3.51 2.54
C ASN A 253 -17.51 -2.56 3.27
N ALA A 254 -16.21 -2.59 2.98
CA ALA A 254 -15.17 -1.96 3.81
C ALA A 254 -14.47 -0.74 3.18
N GLY A 255 -14.91 -0.26 2.01
CA GLY A 255 -14.36 0.95 1.37
C GLY A 255 -13.00 0.76 0.70
N GLY A 256 -12.64 -0.48 0.33
CA GLY A 256 -11.34 -0.81 -0.26
C GLY A 256 -11.32 -1.04 -1.78
N GLY A 257 -12.48 -0.94 -2.45
CA GLY A 257 -12.61 -0.99 -3.92
C GLY A 257 -11.85 -2.14 -4.61
N CYS A 258 -12.41 -3.35 -4.58
CA CYS A 258 -11.81 -4.51 -5.25
C CYS A 258 -12.77 -5.22 -6.23
N PRO A 259 -13.04 -4.64 -7.42
CA PRO A 259 -14.02 -5.21 -8.34
C PRO A 259 -13.63 -6.62 -8.80
N ASP A 260 -12.34 -6.85 -9.02
CA ASP A 260 -11.84 -8.11 -9.59
C ASP A 260 -11.60 -9.21 -8.55
N LYS A 261 -11.52 -8.86 -7.25
CA LYS A 261 -11.36 -9.80 -6.13
C LYS A 261 -12.33 -9.46 -4.98
N PRO A 262 -13.65 -9.66 -5.16
CA PRO A 262 -14.64 -9.29 -4.15
C PRO A 262 -14.53 -10.08 -2.83
N PHE A 263 -13.82 -11.21 -2.83
CA PHE A 263 -13.56 -12.06 -1.65
C PHE A 263 -12.17 -11.83 -1.03
N SER A 264 -11.46 -10.79 -1.46
CA SER A 264 -10.26 -10.35 -0.76
C SER A 264 -10.66 -9.46 0.41
N SER A 265 -9.78 -9.34 1.40
CA SER A 265 -10.08 -8.62 2.63
C SER A 265 -9.50 -7.21 2.61
N TYR A 266 -10.17 -6.29 3.32
CA TYR A 266 -9.67 -4.94 3.60
C TYR A 266 -9.96 -4.59 5.06
N ALA A 267 -8.90 -4.47 5.87
CA ALA A 267 -8.95 -4.27 7.30
C ALA A 267 -8.37 -2.88 7.65
N LYS A 268 -9.19 -1.95 8.16
CA LYS A 268 -8.80 -0.56 8.46
C LYS A 268 -8.96 -0.20 9.94
N TRP A 269 -7.90 0.27 10.61
CA TRP A 269 -7.90 0.58 12.05
C TRP A 269 -7.12 1.84 12.43
N ARG A 270 -7.45 2.45 13.58
CA ARG A 270 -6.60 3.44 14.25
C ARG A 270 -5.42 2.74 14.93
N SER A 271 -4.21 3.03 14.46
CA SER A 271 -2.98 2.53 15.08
C SER A 271 -2.49 3.46 16.21
N GLU A 272 -1.70 2.91 17.13
CA GLU A 272 -1.00 3.64 18.20
C GLU A 272 0.48 3.73 17.86
N ILE A 273 1.13 4.87 18.12
CA ILE A 273 2.56 5.08 17.82
C ILE A 273 3.41 4.04 18.55
N GLY A 274 4.27 3.33 17.82
CA GLY A 274 5.22 2.35 18.36
C GLY A 274 4.59 1.03 18.81
N VAL A 275 3.26 0.87 18.72
CA VAL A 275 2.60 -0.39 19.06
C VAL A 275 2.71 -1.37 17.89
N THR A 276 3.23 -2.56 18.14
CA THR A 276 3.23 -3.65 17.16
C THR A 276 1.85 -4.26 17.02
N TYR A 277 1.34 -4.28 15.80
CA TYR A 277 0.14 -5.00 15.40
C TYR A 277 0.52 -6.28 14.69
N TYR A 278 -0.23 -7.35 14.97
CA TYR A 278 -0.10 -8.64 14.32
C TYR A 278 -1.25 -8.82 13.33
N LEU A 279 -0.92 -9.05 12.07
CA LEU A 279 -1.88 -9.30 11.00
C LEU A 279 -1.90 -10.79 10.73
N LEU A 280 -3.06 -11.41 10.95
CA LEU A 280 -3.29 -12.81 10.66
C LEU A 280 -4.04 -12.92 9.33
N VAL A 281 -3.39 -13.48 8.31
CA VAL A 281 -4.04 -13.77 7.02
C VAL A 281 -4.44 -15.25 7.00
N HIS A 282 -5.71 -15.49 6.71
CA HIS A 282 -6.28 -16.83 6.69
C HIS A 282 -7.40 -16.91 5.65
N GLY A 283 -7.85 -18.11 5.26
CA GLY A 283 -8.97 -18.23 4.31
C GLY A 283 -10.35 -18.24 4.97
N PHE A 284 -11.40 -17.90 4.23
CA PHE A 284 -12.77 -18.19 4.65
C PHE A 284 -12.98 -19.70 4.81
N THR A 285 -13.58 -20.11 5.93
CA THR A 285 -13.78 -21.53 6.32
C THR A 285 -12.47 -22.31 6.37
N THR A 286 -12.18 -23.14 5.36
CA THR A 286 -10.97 -23.98 5.25
C THR A 286 -10.16 -23.70 3.99
N LYS A 287 -10.48 -22.60 3.28
CA LYS A 287 -9.75 -22.24 2.06
C LYS A 287 -8.30 -21.92 2.41
N ILE A 288 -7.40 -22.34 1.51
CA ILE A 288 -5.96 -22.07 1.54
C ILE A 288 -5.53 -21.70 0.13
N GLY A 289 -4.41 -21.01 0.01
CA GLY A 289 -3.89 -20.55 -1.27
C GLY A 289 -2.83 -19.47 -1.11
N ASN A 290 -2.34 -19.00 -2.25
CA ASN A 290 -1.42 -17.88 -2.32
C ASN A 290 -2.20 -16.56 -2.24
N PHE A 291 -1.55 -15.55 -1.67
CA PHE A 291 -2.07 -14.19 -1.61
C PHE A 291 -0.95 -13.17 -1.67
N GLU A 292 -1.36 -11.96 -1.96
CA GLU A 292 -0.52 -10.77 -1.88
C GLU A 292 -1.08 -9.91 -0.75
N ILE A 293 -0.22 -9.30 0.06
CA ILE A 293 -0.63 -8.40 1.13
C ILE A 293 0.09 -7.07 1.01
N ASN A 294 -0.66 -6.00 1.21
CA ASN A 294 -0.13 -4.66 1.40
C ASN A 294 -0.59 -4.09 2.74
N VAL A 295 0.27 -3.29 3.35
CA VAL A 295 -0.10 -2.40 4.45
C VAL A 295 0.13 -0.96 4.02
N GLN A 296 -0.93 -0.16 4.07
CA GLN A 296 -0.89 1.23 3.62
C GLN A 296 -1.39 2.18 4.69
N GLY A 297 -0.80 3.37 4.69
CA GLY A 297 -1.42 4.55 5.23
C GLY A 297 -2.60 4.93 4.34
N THR A 298 -3.63 5.51 4.93
CA THR A 298 -4.88 5.75 4.22
C THR A 298 -5.04 7.24 3.92
N ASN A 299 -5.68 7.57 2.80
CA ASN A 299 -5.86 8.95 2.35
C ASN A 299 -6.76 9.77 3.29
N GLU A 300 -7.30 9.19 4.37
CA GLU A 300 -7.83 9.95 5.50
C GLU A 300 -6.75 10.77 6.22
N GLN A 301 -5.45 10.53 5.99
CA GLN A 301 -4.39 11.43 6.44
C GLN A 301 -3.72 12.13 5.26
N CYS A 302 -3.44 13.42 5.43
CA CYS A 302 -2.77 14.21 4.40
C CYS A 302 -1.38 13.66 4.03
N GLU A 303 -0.67 13.01 4.96
CA GLU A 303 0.67 12.44 4.72
C GLU A 303 0.61 11.32 3.69
N TYR A 304 -0.51 10.60 3.64
CA TYR A 304 -0.79 9.53 2.69
C TYR A 304 -1.75 9.98 1.59
N ALA A 305 -1.94 11.30 1.44
CA ALA A 305 -2.75 11.84 0.37
C ALA A 305 -2.17 11.37 -0.98
N PRO A 306 -2.97 10.77 -1.87
CA PRO A 306 -2.51 10.45 -3.19
C PRO A 306 -2.32 11.71 -4.06
N GLN A 307 -1.37 11.64 -4.97
CA GLN A 307 -1.10 12.70 -5.95
C GLN A 307 -2.16 12.70 -7.06
N VAL A 308 -2.74 13.87 -7.35
CA VAL A 308 -3.67 14.10 -8.45
C VAL A 308 -3.06 15.16 -9.37
N PRO A 309 -2.54 14.78 -10.55
CA PRO A 309 -2.02 15.74 -11.51
C PRO A 309 -3.13 16.66 -12.06
N PRO A 310 -2.81 17.92 -12.44
CA PRO A 310 -3.75 18.76 -13.17
C PRO A 310 -4.21 18.10 -14.48
N GLY A 311 -5.49 18.27 -14.82
CA GLY A 311 -6.14 17.67 -15.99
C GLY A 311 -6.68 16.26 -15.75
N VAL A 312 -6.47 15.66 -14.57
CA VAL A 312 -6.99 14.34 -14.20
C VAL A 312 -8.22 14.50 -13.31
N VAL A 313 -9.25 13.71 -13.60
CA VAL A 313 -10.42 13.53 -12.72
C VAL A 313 -10.31 12.17 -12.06
N VAL A 314 -10.44 12.13 -10.73
CA VAL A 314 -10.33 10.92 -9.93
C VAL A 314 -11.64 10.66 -9.20
N ALA A 315 -12.15 9.44 -9.31
CA ALA A 315 -13.28 8.98 -8.53
C ALA A 315 -12.81 8.51 -7.15
N SER A 316 -13.53 8.86 -6.10
CA SER A 316 -13.22 8.45 -4.73
C SER A 316 -14.47 8.46 -3.85
N ASP A 317 -14.32 8.09 -2.58
CA ASP A 317 -15.42 7.88 -1.65
C ASP A 317 -15.02 8.31 -0.24
N THR A 318 -15.95 8.97 0.44
CA THR A 318 -15.84 9.35 1.86
C THR A 318 -16.45 8.30 2.80
N THR A 319 -17.17 7.31 2.26
CA THR A 319 -17.88 6.28 3.04
C THR A 319 -16.90 5.43 3.83
N GLY A 320 -17.14 5.35 5.14
CA GLY A 320 -16.26 4.61 6.05
C GLY A 320 -14.91 5.27 6.29
N ALA A 321 -14.68 6.51 5.82
CA ALA A 321 -13.54 7.30 6.27
C ALA A 321 -13.69 7.58 7.77
N ILE A 322 -12.64 7.26 8.52
CA ILE A 322 -12.61 7.48 9.96
C ILE A 322 -12.13 8.90 10.16
N PHE A 323 -12.98 9.76 10.75
CA PHE A 323 -12.70 11.19 10.88
C PHE A 323 -11.26 11.44 11.39
N PRO A 324 -10.40 12.07 10.59
CA PRO A 324 -8.97 11.99 10.84
C PRO A 324 -8.48 12.81 12.02
N PHE A 325 -9.34 13.67 12.58
CA PHE A 325 -8.94 14.59 13.65
C PHE A 325 -9.64 14.30 14.98
N GLY A 326 -8.85 14.12 16.04
CA GLY A 326 -9.33 14.26 17.42
C GLY A 326 -9.45 15.74 17.87
N GLY A 327 -9.54 16.66 16.90
CA GLY A 327 -9.48 18.10 17.10
C GLY A 327 -10.16 18.85 15.97
N VAL A 328 -10.54 20.08 16.26
CA VAL A 328 -11.21 20.99 15.34
C VAL A 328 -10.15 21.60 14.42
N LEU A 329 -10.21 21.34 13.11
CA LEU A 329 -9.49 22.17 12.15
C LEU A 329 -10.19 23.52 12.08
N ASP A 330 -9.43 24.60 12.31
CA ASP A 330 -9.94 25.96 12.16
C ASP A 330 -10.34 26.16 10.71
N ASN A 331 -11.60 26.56 10.51
CA ASN A 331 -12.16 26.66 9.19
C ASN A 331 -11.68 27.95 8.50
N CYS A 332 -11.07 27.76 7.34
CA CYS A 332 -10.46 28.78 6.52
C CYS A 332 -11.44 29.48 5.55
N ASP A 333 -12.63 28.92 5.34
CA ASP A 333 -13.68 29.53 4.52
C ASP A 333 -14.76 30.27 5.35
N GLY A 334 -14.64 30.24 6.69
CA GLY A 334 -15.56 30.92 7.61
C GLY A 334 -16.97 30.28 7.72
N THR A 335 -17.21 29.12 7.10
CA THR A 335 -18.50 28.39 7.10
C THR A 335 -18.72 27.47 8.31
N GLY A 336 -17.87 27.53 9.34
CA GLY A 336 -17.94 26.73 10.58
C GLY A 336 -17.05 25.48 10.56
N LEU A 337 -16.75 24.94 11.75
CA LEU A 337 -15.77 23.87 11.99
C LEU A 337 -15.84 22.73 10.95
N ILE A 338 -14.70 22.13 10.63
CA ILE A 338 -14.67 20.77 10.05
C ILE A 338 -15.25 19.85 11.13
N GLY A 339 -16.57 19.72 11.14
CA GLY A 339 -17.28 18.80 12.00
C GLY A 339 -16.87 17.37 11.67
N GLU A 340 -17.21 16.42 12.54
CA GLU A 340 -16.78 15.01 12.49
C GLU A 340 -17.09 14.25 11.18
N ALA A 341 -17.61 14.89 10.13
CA ALA A 341 -17.97 14.31 8.84
C ALA A 341 -16.79 13.58 8.18
N PRO A 342 -16.99 12.39 7.59
CA PRO A 342 -15.91 11.63 6.97
C PRO A 342 -15.18 12.47 5.92
N ALA A 343 -13.84 12.34 5.89
CA ALA A 343 -12.97 13.22 5.13
C ALA A 343 -11.76 12.46 4.58
N VAL A 344 -11.35 12.82 3.37
CA VAL A 344 -10.18 12.26 2.68
C VAL A 344 -9.35 13.39 2.06
N TRP A 345 -8.06 13.15 1.96
CA TRP A 345 -7.05 14.07 1.48
C TRP A 345 -6.53 13.66 0.11
N PHE A 346 -6.18 14.65 -0.70
CA PHE A 346 -5.45 14.53 -1.95
C PHE A 346 -4.33 15.56 -1.96
N GLN A 347 -3.34 15.38 -2.82
CA GLN A 347 -2.27 16.36 -3.00
C GLN A 347 -1.98 16.63 -4.47
N VAL A 348 -1.51 17.84 -4.76
CA VAL A 348 -1.11 18.27 -6.09
C VAL A 348 0.12 19.17 -5.98
N ARG A 349 1.00 19.11 -6.99
CA ARG A 349 2.12 20.07 -7.14
C ARG A 349 1.62 21.32 -7.85
N GLY A 350 1.88 22.48 -7.24
CA GLY A 350 1.54 23.78 -7.83
C GLY A 350 2.25 24.00 -9.16
N THR A 351 1.57 24.68 -10.08
CA THR A 351 2.11 24.95 -11.42
C THR A 351 2.86 26.27 -11.50
N GLY A 352 2.70 27.15 -10.50
CA GLY A 352 3.24 28.52 -10.54
C GLY A 352 2.25 29.55 -11.09
N GLY A 353 1.05 29.10 -11.45
CA GLY A 353 -0.07 29.93 -11.86
C GLY A 353 -1.36 29.59 -11.11
N ARG A 354 -2.48 30.07 -11.63
CA ARG A 354 -3.80 29.83 -11.04
C ARG A 354 -4.24 28.38 -11.24
N MET A 355 -4.68 27.76 -10.17
CA MET A 355 -5.24 26.42 -10.16
C MET A 355 -6.70 26.44 -9.69
N GLN A 356 -7.46 25.42 -10.08
CA GLN A 356 -8.83 25.20 -9.61
C GLN A 356 -9.02 23.73 -9.24
N ALA A 357 -9.71 23.48 -8.13
CA ALA A 357 -10.19 22.18 -7.73
C ALA A 357 -11.71 22.21 -7.71
N LYS A 358 -12.33 21.16 -8.26
CA LYS A 358 -13.78 20.98 -8.26
C LYS A 358 -14.11 19.57 -7.79
N VAL A 359 -15.07 19.45 -6.87
CA VAL A 359 -15.60 18.16 -6.41
C VAL A 359 -17.10 18.08 -6.66
N CYS A 360 -17.50 17.03 -7.35
CA CYS A 360 -18.89 16.72 -7.67
C CYS A 360 -19.25 15.34 -7.16
N PRO A 361 -20.52 15.07 -6.82
CA PRO A 361 -21.00 13.71 -6.65
C PRO A 361 -20.75 12.88 -7.92
N GLU A 362 -20.49 11.58 -7.75
CA GLU A 362 -20.33 10.68 -8.88
C GLU A 362 -21.58 10.71 -9.78
N GLY A 363 -21.39 10.87 -11.09
CA GLY A 363 -22.48 11.06 -12.05
C GLY A 363 -22.96 12.51 -12.22
N GLY A 364 -22.23 13.49 -11.69
CA GLY A 364 -22.35 14.91 -12.03
C GLY A 364 -23.00 15.79 -10.96
N GLU A 365 -23.43 17.00 -11.36
CA GLU A 365 -24.05 17.97 -10.45
C GLU A 365 -25.29 17.39 -9.75
N ALA A 366 -25.12 16.99 -8.49
CA ALA A 366 -26.26 16.51 -7.73
C ALA A 366 -27.26 17.64 -7.47
N THR A 367 -28.54 17.29 -7.64
CA THR A 367 -29.66 18.08 -7.09
C THR A 367 -29.73 18.02 -5.56
N ALA A 368 -28.90 17.17 -4.94
CA ALA A 368 -28.78 17.00 -3.50
C ALA A 368 -28.24 18.28 -2.83
N ALA A 369 -28.79 18.62 -1.66
CA ALA A 369 -28.30 19.73 -0.87
C ALA A 369 -26.99 19.34 -0.18
N ARG A 370 -25.94 20.15 -0.37
CA ARG A 370 -24.64 20.08 0.32
C ARG A 370 -23.95 18.71 0.29
N PRO A 371 -23.63 18.17 -0.90
CA PRO A 371 -23.07 16.83 -0.98
C PRO A 371 -21.63 16.78 -0.45
N PHE A 372 -20.77 17.70 -0.90
CA PHE A 372 -19.35 17.76 -0.56
C PHE A 372 -18.90 19.21 -0.34
N LYS A 373 -17.85 19.35 0.45
CA LYS A 373 -17.05 20.55 0.68
C LYS A 373 -15.60 20.25 0.29
N LEU A 374 -14.86 21.30 -0.04
CA LEU A 374 -13.42 21.18 -0.27
C LEU A 374 -12.66 22.31 0.42
N HIS A 375 -11.47 22.01 0.92
CA HIS A 375 -10.52 23.00 1.45
C HIS A 375 -9.12 22.78 0.86
N ILE A 376 -8.39 23.86 0.64
CA ILE A 376 -7.03 23.86 0.11
C ILE A 376 -6.05 24.35 1.18
N PHE A 377 -4.96 23.61 1.37
CA PHE A 377 -3.87 23.91 2.30
C PHE A 377 -2.54 23.95 1.55
N GLU A 378 -1.64 24.85 1.93
CA GLU A 378 -0.31 24.95 1.35
C GLU A 378 0.75 24.22 2.20
N ALA A 379 1.81 23.72 1.55
CA ALA A 379 3.08 23.29 2.14
C ALA A 379 3.08 21.97 2.95
N SER A 380 2.39 21.86 4.09
CA SER A 380 2.62 20.73 5.00
C SER A 380 1.40 20.21 5.75
N CYS A 381 1.52 18.95 6.14
CA CYS A 381 0.58 18.20 6.95
C CYS A 381 0.52 18.55 8.43
N ASP A 382 1.59 19.15 8.94
CA ASP A 382 1.78 19.42 10.37
C ASP A 382 1.43 20.88 10.73
N ASP A 383 1.24 21.73 9.74
CA ASP A 383 0.88 23.14 9.89
C ASP A 383 -0.47 23.44 9.23
N TYR A 384 -1.56 23.18 9.96
CA TYR A 384 -2.92 23.51 9.51
C TYR A 384 -3.17 25.03 9.41
N GLY A 385 -2.21 25.88 9.80
CA GLY A 385 -2.28 27.33 9.68
C GLY A 385 -2.08 27.88 8.26
N SER A 386 -1.69 27.03 7.29
CA SER A 386 -1.44 27.38 5.88
C SER A 386 -2.68 27.29 4.98
N CYS A 387 -3.87 27.36 5.57
CA CYS A 387 -5.07 27.14 4.82
C CYS A 387 -5.42 28.31 3.91
N MET A 388 -5.58 28.03 2.63
CA MET A 388 -5.80 29.02 1.57
C MET A 388 -7.27 29.42 1.48
N GLY A 389 -8.17 28.45 1.68
CA GLY A 389 -9.62 28.64 1.60
C GLY A 389 -10.34 27.35 1.20
N GLY A 390 -11.60 27.48 0.81
CA GLY A 390 -12.45 26.35 0.44
C GLY A 390 -13.80 26.79 -0.09
N ASP A 391 -14.64 25.81 -0.41
CA ASP A 391 -16.02 26.04 -0.83
C ASP A 391 -16.99 25.03 -0.17
N ASP A 392 -18.14 25.56 0.27
CA ASP A 392 -19.27 24.85 0.86
C ASP A 392 -20.56 25.23 0.12
N PRO A 393 -20.77 24.66 -1.09
CA PRO A 393 -21.93 24.98 -1.88
C PRO A 393 -23.20 24.45 -1.22
N ARG A 394 -24.26 25.27 -1.22
CA ARG A 394 -25.58 24.81 -0.74
C ARG A 394 -26.15 23.67 -1.60
N LYS A 395 -25.79 23.61 -2.89
CA LYS A 395 -26.20 22.63 -3.90
C LYS A 395 -25.12 22.56 -4.99
N GLY A 396 -25.01 21.42 -5.67
CA GLY A 396 -24.06 21.23 -6.76
C GLY A 396 -22.65 20.89 -6.28
N CYS A 397 -21.67 21.12 -7.15
CA CYS A 397 -20.26 20.84 -6.89
C CYS A 397 -19.60 21.94 -6.06
N ALA A 398 -18.61 21.58 -5.23
CA ALA A 398 -17.76 22.57 -4.57
C ALA A 398 -16.61 22.93 -5.50
N LEU A 399 -16.26 24.21 -5.58
CA LEU A 399 -15.22 24.72 -6.48
C LEU A 399 -14.42 25.81 -5.79
N TYR A 400 -13.10 25.69 -5.82
CA TYR A 400 -12.20 26.70 -5.30
C TYR A 400 -11.01 26.94 -6.23
N GLU A 401 -10.67 28.22 -6.42
CA GLU A 401 -9.52 28.68 -7.21
C GLU A 401 -8.47 29.30 -6.28
N TRP A 402 -7.20 29.03 -6.54
CA TRP A 402 -6.09 29.63 -5.82
C TRP A 402 -4.91 29.91 -6.74
N GLU A 403 -4.08 30.87 -6.35
CA GLU A 403 -2.79 31.10 -6.98
C GLU A 403 -1.78 30.12 -6.37
N SER A 404 -1.05 29.38 -7.22
CA SER A 404 -0.11 28.34 -6.78
C SER A 404 1.34 28.74 -7.02
N ASN A 405 2.22 28.34 -6.10
CA ASN A 405 3.67 28.40 -6.29
C ASN A 405 4.16 27.15 -7.03
N SER A 406 5.09 27.33 -7.96
CA SER A 406 5.61 26.21 -8.76
C SER A 406 6.25 25.14 -7.89
N ASN A 407 5.90 23.88 -8.16
CA ASN A 407 6.36 22.67 -7.47
C ASN A 407 6.10 22.64 -5.95
N THR A 408 5.31 23.57 -5.43
CA THR A 408 4.92 23.61 -4.01
C THR A 408 3.79 22.61 -3.80
N PRO A 409 3.84 21.75 -2.76
CA PRO A 409 2.75 20.83 -2.47
C PRO A 409 1.52 21.59 -1.93
N TYR A 410 0.37 21.27 -2.49
CA TYR A 410 -0.94 21.69 -1.99
C TYR A 410 -1.76 20.47 -1.62
N TYR A 411 -2.47 20.54 -0.50
CA TYR A 411 -3.32 19.48 0.01
C TYR A 411 -4.79 19.88 -0.11
N ILE A 412 -5.60 18.96 -0.59
CA ILE A 412 -7.02 19.13 -0.82
C ILE A 412 -7.76 18.21 0.13
N LEU A 413 -8.53 18.78 1.05
CA LEU A 413 -9.41 18.02 1.93
C LEU A 413 -10.82 18.02 1.33
N VAL A 414 -11.33 16.83 1.02
CA VAL A 414 -12.70 16.62 0.58
C VAL A 414 -13.49 15.98 1.72
N HIS A 415 -14.63 16.56 2.07
CA HIS A 415 -15.48 16.03 3.14
C HIS A 415 -16.94 16.43 2.95
N ASN A 416 -17.84 15.80 3.69
CA ASN A 416 -19.27 16.11 3.62
C ASN A 416 -19.67 17.23 4.61
N TYR A 417 -20.87 17.79 4.38
CA TYR A 417 -21.39 18.91 5.17
C TYR A 417 -21.62 18.59 6.66
N ALA A 418 -22.14 17.40 6.97
CA ALA A 418 -22.45 17.01 8.34
C ALA A 418 -22.49 15.48 8.45
N GLN A 419 -22.20 14.96 9.65
CA GLN A 419 -22.49 13.57 9.98
C GLN A 419 -23.99 13.27 9.80
N PRO A 420 -24.39 12.09 9.27
CA PRO A 420 -23.56 10.99 8.79
C PRO A 420 -23.37 11.00 7.25
N SER A 421 -23.44 12.16 6.60
CA SER A 421 -23.33 12.24 5.15
C SER A 421 -21.95 11.76 4.70
N ALA A 422 -21.95 10.81 3.79
CA ALA A 422 -20.80 10.28 3.07
C ALA A 422 -21.27 9.84 1.68
N GLY A 423 -20.33 9.64 0.78
CA GLY A 423 -20.60 9.06 -0.52
C GLY A 423 -19.50 9.28 -1.54
N ASN A 424 -19.78 8.78 -2.74
CA ASN A 424 -18.89 8.83 -3.88
C ASN A 424 -18.86 10.21 -4.52
N PHE A 425 -17.68 10.60 -4.98
CA PHE A 425 -17.43 11.85 -5.67
C PHE A 425 -16.36 11.71 -6.75
N GLU A 426 -16.32 12.70 -7.63
CA GLU A 426 -15.25 12.94 -8.58
C GLU A 426 -14.55 14.24 -8.19
N LEU A 427 -13.22 14.19 -8.05
CA LEU A 427 -12.35 15.34 -7.84
C LEU A 427 -11.55 15.58 -9.11
N GLY A 428 -11.60 16.80 -9.61
CA GLY A 428 -10.79 17.26 -10.74
C GLY A 428 -10.01 18.51 -10.36
N ILE A 429 -8.77 18.57 -10.85
CA ILE A 429 -7.87 19.70 -10.64
C ILE A 429 -7.42 20.21 -12.01
N VAL A 430 -7.42 21.52 -12.22
CA VAL A 430 -6.93 22.14 -13.46
C VAL A 430 -5.91 23.22 -13.18
N ASP A 431 -4.95 23.32 -14.10
CA ASP A 431 -4.15 24.52 -14.28
C ASP A 431 -4.92 25.46 -15.21
N MET A 432 -5.33 26.62 -14.68
CA MET A 432 -6.12 27.60 -15.40
C MET A 432 -5.27 28.45 -16.35
N ASP A 433 -3.95 28.48 -16.15
CA ASP A 433 -2.99 29.23 -16.97
C ASP A 433 -2.22 28.32 -17.96
N GLY A 434 -2.22 27.01 -17.72
CA GLY A 434 -1.50 25.98 -18.47
C GLY A 434 -2.05 25.61 -19.85
N ILE A 435 -3.14 26.24 -20.32
CA ILE A 435 -3.54 26.17 -21.72
C ILE A 435 -2.92 27.38 -22.42
N GLY A 436 -1.87 27.15 -23.23
CA GLY A 436 -1.36 28.15 -24.14
C GLY A 436 -2.51 28.80 -24.90
N TYR A 437 -2.78 30.08 -24.59
CA TYR A 437 -3.80 30.92 -25.20
C TYR A 437 -3.53 31.06 -26.70
N ASN A 438 -3.95 30.09 -27.51
CA ASN A 438 -4.34 30.37 -28.87
C ASN A 438 -5.67 31.13 -28.77
N ASN A 439 -5.59 32.44 -28.99
CA ASN A 439 -6.72 33.37 -29.10
C ASN A 439 -7.65 33.01 -30.27
N ASN A 440 -8.30 31.85 -30.21
CA ASN A 440 -9.45 31.50 -31.03
C ASN A 440 -10.70 31.51 -30.12
N PRO A 441 -11.57 32.52 -30.21
CA PRO A 441 -12.71 32.70 -29.30
C PRO A 441 -13.85 31.67 -29.50
N ALA A 442 -13.54 30.48 -30.04
CA ALA A 442 -14.52 29.45 -30.40
C ALA A 442 -14.46 28.17 -29.56
N VAL A 443 -13.44 27.97 -28.70
CA VAL A 443 -13.39 26.83 -27.77
C VAL A 443 -12.67 27.28 -26.48
N GLY A 444 -13.36 28.09 -25.67
CA GLY A 444 -12.94 28.34 -24.30
C GLY A 444 -13.35 27.14 -23.46
N ARG A 445 -12.42 26.26 -23.10
CA ARG A 445 -12.70 25.20 -22.13
C ARG A 445 -12.40 25.74 -20.74
N SER A 446 -13.45 26.15 -20.03
CA SER A 446 -13.39 26.44 -18.60
C SER A 446 -13.22 25.14 -17.81
N GLY A 447 -12.77 25.22 -16.56
CA GLY A 447 -12.72 24.06 -15.64
C GLY A 447 -14.07 23.33 -15.43
N SER A 448 -15.17 23.87 -15.96
CA SER A 448 -16.44 23.17 -16.15
C SER A 448 -16.32 21.92 -17.05
N ASP A 449 -15.53 22.00 -18.12
CA ASP A 449 -15.52 21.01 -19.21
C ASP A 449 -14.78 19.71 -18.86
N LEU A 450 -14.09 19.65 -17.71
CA LEU A 450 -13.52 18.39 -17.22
C LEU A 450 -14.58 17.45 -16.65
N PHE A 451 -15.77 17.95 -16.32
CA PHE A 451 -16.85 17.19 -15.68
C PHE A 451 -18.09 17.04 -16.58
N ASP A 452 -17.99 17.44 -17.86
CA ASP A 452 -19.09 17.44 -18.84
C ASP A 452 -18.97 16.32 -19.88
#